data_AF-A0A7K3HH80-F1
#
_entry.id   AF-A0A7K3HH80-F1
#
_cell.length_a   1.000
_cell.length_b   1.000
_cell.length_c   1.000
_cell.angle_alpha   90.00
_cell.angle_beta   90.00
_cell.angle_gamma   90.00
#
_symmetry.space_group_name_H-M   'P 1'
#
loop_
_entity.id
_entity.type
_entity.pdbx_description
1 polymer ?
#
loop_
_entity_poly.entity_id
_entity_poly.type
_entity_poly.pdbx_seq_one_letter_code
_entity_poly.pdbx_strand_id
1 'polypeptide(L)' 'MPYGAFLAAVRERGGYSADEADRVTRAVLTALGTRLTPDIAGHLADQLPEPLADMIN' A
#
# COMPACT_ATOMS: atom_id res chain seq x y z
N MET A 1 10.01 -1.89 -5.79
CA MET A 1 9.77 -3.29 -5.37
C MET A 1 8.57 -3.83 -6.14
N PRO A 2 8.53 -5.10 -6.60
CA PRO A 2 7.35 -5.67 -7.24
C PRO A 2 6.15 -5.81 -6.29
N TYR A 3 4.92 -5.70 -6.79
CA TYR A 3 3.68 -5.80 -6.00
C TYR A 3 3.58 -7.08 -5.16
N GLY A 4 3.87 -8.24 -5.76
CA GLY A 4 3.84 -9.51 -5.03
C GLY A 4 4.87 -9.59 -3.89
N ALA A 5 6.06 -8.99 -4.08
CA ALA A 5 7.09 -8.92 -3.04
C ALA A 5 6.67 -7.98 -1.90
N PHE A 6 5.97 -6.88 -2.23
CA PHE A 6 5.40 -5.98 -1.23
C PHE A 6 4.35 -6.69 -0.36
N LEU A 7 3.39 -7.38 -0.98
CA LEU A 7 2.38 -8.13 -0.24
C LEU A 7 2.98 -9.27 0.58
N ALA A 8 4.03 -9.93 0.08
CA ALA A 8 4.75 -10.94 0.85
C ALA A 8 5.41 -10.32 2.09
N ALA A 9 6.02 -9.15 1.97
CA ALA A 9 6.62 -8.43 3.09
C ALA A 9 5.59 -7.98 4.13
N VAL A 10 4.40 -7.53 3.69
CA VAL A 10 3.28 -7.18 4.58
C VAL A 10 2.76 -8.42 5.30
N ARG A 11 2.55 -9.52 4.56
CA ARG A 11 2.09 -10.79 5.10
C ARG A 11 3.02 -11.30 6.20
N GLU A 12 4.32 -11.35 5.91
CA GLU A 12 5.35 -11.85 6.82
C GLU A 12 5.45 -10.98 8.09
N ARG A 13 5.47 -9.65 7.94
CA ARG A 13 5.62 -8.72 9.07
C ARG A 13 4.35 -8.60 9.91
N GLY A 14 3.19 -8.71 9.28
CA GLY A 14 1.88 -8.56 9.93
C GLY A 14 1.27 -9.87 10.42
N GLY A 15 1.85 -11.03 10.08
CA GLY A 15 1.30 -12.33 10.43
C GLY A 15 -0.04 -12.63 9.76
N TYR A 16 -0.27 -12.08 8.56
CA TYR A 16 -1.54 -12.22 7.84
C TYR A 16 -1.56 -13.47 6.96
N SER A 17 -2.76 -13.90 6.56
CA SER A 17 -2.92 -14.73 5.36
C SER A 17 -2.65 -13.92 4.08
N ALA A 18 -2.56 -14.59 2.92
CA ALA A 18 -2.33 -13.91 1.64
C ALA A 18 -3.46 -12.93 1.29
N ASP A 19 -4.71 -13.35 1.46
CA ASP A 19 -5.89 -12.53 1.17
C ASP A 19 -6.02 -11.36 2.15
N GLU A 20 -5.73 -11.60 3.43
CA GLU A 20 -5.72 -10.53 4.44
C GLU A 20 -4.63 -9.50 4.16
N ALA A 21 -3.43 -9.91 3.75
CA ALA A 21 -2.32 -9.00 3.46
C ALA A 21 -2.67 -8.00 2.35
N ASP A 22 -3.36 -8.45 1.29
CA ASP A 22 -3.86 -7.54 0.26
C ASP A 22 -4.94 -6.60 0.82
N ARG A 23 -5.94 -7.15 1.52
CA ARG A 23 -7.04 -6.37 2.08
C ARG A 23 -6.57 -5.27 3.05
N VAL A 24 -5.67 -5.60 3.98
CA VAL A 24 -5.15 -4.62 4.94
C VAL A 24 -4.26 -3.58 4.27
N THR A 25 -3.45 -3.98 3.28
CA THR A 25 -2.64 -3.04 2.50
C THR A 25 -3.54 -2.00 1.84
N ARG A 26 -4.56 -2.46 1.11
CA ARG A 26 -5.54 -1.59 0.44
C ARG A 26 -6.22 -0.65 1.43
N ALA A 27 -6.70 -1.17 2.56
CA ALA A 27 -7.39 -0.37 3.56
C ALA A 27 -6.50 0.73 4.15
N VAL A 28 -5.25 0.43 4.47
CA VAL A 28 -4.29 1.41 5.00
C VAL A 28 -3.95 2.47 3.97
N LEU A 29 -3.64 2.09 2.74
CA LEU A 29 -3.25 3.06 1.71
C LEU A 29 -4.40 4.01 1.35
N THR A 30 -5.64 3.51 1.24
CA THR A 30 -6.81 4.37 1.05
C THR A 30 -6.99 5.32 2.24
N ALA A 31 -6.84 4.83 3.48
CA ALA A 31 -6.94 5.69 4.67
C ALA A 31 -5.86 6.78 4.68
N LEU A 32 -4.64 6.47 4.21
CA LEU A 32 -3.57 7.45 4.06
C LEU A 32 -3.86 8.47 2.96
N GLY A 33 -4.30 8.05 1.77
CA GLY A 33 -4.66 8.96 0.67
C GLY A 33 -5.71 10.00 1.06
N THR A 34 -6.67 9.64 1.92
CA THR A 34 -7.69 10.59 2.41
C THR A 34 -7.20 11.59 3.46
N ARG A 35 -6.02 11.39 4.05
CA ARG A 35 -5.50 12.18 5.18
C ARG A 35 -4.23 12.95 4.85
N LEU A 36 -3.45 12.48 3.88
CA LEU A 36 -2.22 13.13 3.46
C LEU A 36 -2.53 14.33 2.57
N THR A 37 -1.66 15.33 2.60
CA THR A 37 -1.69 16.41 1.62
C THR A 37 -1.25 15.88 0.26
N PRO A 38 -1.70 16.49 -0.86
CA PRO A 38 -1.41 15.97 -2.21
C PRO A 38 0.07 15.79 -2.53
N ASP A 39 0.94 16.67 -2.00
CA ASP A 39 2.39 16.58 -2.16
C ASP A 39 2.99 15.35 -1.46
N ILE A 40 2.52 15.04 -0.24
CA ILE A 40 2.99 13.88 0.52
C ILE A 40 2.40 12.58 -0.05
N ALA A 41 1.15 12.62 -0.50
CA ALA A 41 0.49 11.51 -1.20
C ALA A 41 1.26 11.12 -2.48
N GLY A 42 1.64 12.10 -3.31
CA GLY A 42 2.42 11.88 -4.52
C GLY A 42 3.80 11.28 -4.23
N HIS A 43 4.54 11.85 -3.27
CA HIS A 43 5.83 11.28 -2.86
C HIS A 43 5.71 9.85 -2.34
N LEU A 44 4.62 9.51 -1.64
CA LEU A 44 4.37 8.15 -1.19
C LEU A 44 4.05 7.22 -2.37
N ALA A 45 3.22 7.66 -3.31
CA ALA A 45 2.86 6.92 -4.51
C ALA A 45 4.11 6.55 -5.35
N ASP A 46 5.08 7.47 -5.46
CA ASP A 46 6.36 7.24 -6.18
C ASP A 46 7.20 6.09 -5.59
N GLN A 47 6.97 5.72 -4.32
CA GLN A 47 7.68 4.63 -3.65
C GLN A 47 6.92 3.30 -3.72
N LEU A 48 5.71 3.29 -4.29
CA LEU A 48 4.83 2.13 -4.32
C LEU A 48 4.84 1.42 -5.67
N PRO A 49 4.53 0.11 -5.70
CA PRO A 49 4.18 -0.58 -6.94
C PRO A 49 2.95 0.06 -7.61
N GLU A 50 2.90 0.05 -8.94
CA GLU A 50 1.86 0.69 -9.78
C GLU A 50 0.41 0.48 -9.27
N PRO A 51 -0.05 -0.75 -8.94
CA PRO A 51 -1.44 -0.95 -8.49
C PRO A 51 -1.76 -0.37 -7.11
N LEU A 52 -0.75 -0.04 -6.31
CA LEU A 52 -0.88 0.53 -4.96
C LEU A 52 -0.71 2.06 -4.97
N ALA A 53 0.10 2.58 -5.90
CA ALA A 53 0.29 4.02 -6.10
C ALA A 53 -1.04 4.72 -6.46
N ASP A 54 -1.83 4.10 -7.35
CA ASP A 54 -3.16 4.58 -7.77
C ASP A 54 -4.19 4.66 -6.62
N MET A 55 -3.91 4.06 -5.46
CA MET A 55 -4.81 4.08 -4.31
C MET A 55 -4.62 5.31 -3.41
N ILE A 56 -3.53 6.06 -3.62
CA ILE A 56 -3.13 7.21 -2.80
C ILE A 56 -3.21 8.52 -3.59
N ASN A 57 -3.03 8.46 -4.92
CA ASN A 57 -3.16 9.59 -5.84
C ASN A 57 -4.61 9.97 -6.14
#